data_AF-A0A076LRD6-F1
#
_entry.id   AF-A0A076LRD6-F1
#
_cell.length_a   1.000
_cell.length_b   1.000
_cell.length_c   1.000
_cell.angle_alpha   90.00
_cell.angle_beta   90.00
_cell.angle_gamma   90.00
#
_symmetry.space_group_name_H-M   'P 1'
#
loop_
_entity.id
_entity.type
_entity.pdbx_description
1 polymer ?
#
loop_
_entity_poly.entity_id
_entity_poly.type
_entity_poly.pdbx_seq_one_letter_code
_entity_poly.pdbx_strand_id
1 'polypeptide(L)' 'MVSDVIPTAQIVMPNRLNLTIRYLAPGKDWQEFRFYWIWEQR' A
#
# COMPACT_ATOMS: atom_id res chain seq x y z
N MET A 1 4.34 8.16 17.50
CA MET A 1 4.62 9.08 16.37
C MET A 1 5.07 8.25 15.18
N VAL A 2 4.79 8.69 13.96
CA VAL A 2 5.31 8.06 12.72
C VAL A 2 6.25 9.08 12.10
N SER A 3 7.46 8.68 11.75
CA SER A 3 8.47 9.59 11.21
C SER A 3 8.36 9.76 9.70
N ASP A 4 7.87 8.75 8.99
CA ASP A 4 7.71 8.80 7.53
C ASP A 4 6.63 7.82 7.05
N VAL A 5 5.97 8.14 5.94
CA VAL A 5 4.94 7.34 5.27
C VAL A 5 5.12 7.43 3.76
N ILE A 6 5.29 6.27 3.12
CA ILE A 6 5.44 6.13 1.66
C ILE A 6 4.30 5.27 1.13
N PRO A 7 3.26 5.87 0.53
CA PRO A 7 2.21 5.13 -0.17
C PRO A 7 2.56 4.89 -1.64
N THR A 8 2.27 3.68 -2.12
CA THR A 8 2.38 3.30 -3.52
C THR A 8 1.10 2.62 -3.98
N ALA A 9 0.45 3.19 -4.99
CA ALA A 9 -0.73 2.62 -5.63
C ALA A 9 -0.40 2.15 -7.06
N GLN A 10 -0.91 0.99 -7.44
CA GLN A 10 -0.72 0.42 -8.78
C GLN A 10 -2.03 -0.17 -9.29
N ILE A 11 -2.49 0.29 -10.45
CA ILE A 11 -3.55 -0.37 -11.21
C ILE A 11 -2.91 -1.51 -11.99
N VAL A 12 -3.33 -2.74 -11.69
CA VAL A 12 -3.00 -3.92 -12.47
C VAL A 12 -4.20 -4.25 -13.34
N MET A 13 -3.99 -4.15 -14.65
CA MET A 13 -5.04 -4.41 -15.61
C MET A 13 -5.51 -5.87 -15.53
N PRO A 14 -6.82 -6.12 -15.67
CA PRO A 14 -7.80 -5.12 -16.11
C PRO A 14 -8.57 -4.43 -14.96
N ASN A 15 -8.54 -4.98 -13.74
CA ASN A 15 -9.51 -4.62 -12.70
C ASN A 15 -9.01 -4.77 -11.26
N ARG A 16 -7.70 -4.60 -11.04
CA ARG A 16 -7.11 -4.73 -9.72
C ARG A 16 -6.36 -3.47 -9.30
N LEU A 17 -6.54 -3.07 -8.06
CA LEU A 17 -5.74 -2.06 -7.38
C LEU A 17 -4.90 -2.73 -6.30
N ASN A 18 -3.59 -2.59 -6.42
CA ASN A 18 -2.65 -2.90 -5.35
C ASN A 18 -2.29 -1.60 -4.63
N LEU A 19 -2.42 -1.57 -3.31
CA LEU A 19 -1.97 -0.46 -2.48
C LEU A 19 -0.96 -0.99 -1.47
N THR A 20 0.24 -0.41 -1.47
CA THR A 20 1.28 -0.68 -0.47
C THR A 20 1.52 0.58 0.33
N ILE A 21 1.48 0.47 1.66
CA ILE A 21 1.80 1.57 2.57
C ILE A 21 3.01 1.14 3.39
N ARG A 22 4.12 1.83 3.23
CA ARG A 22 5.29 1.69 4.11
C ARG A 22 5.32 2.85 5.08
N TYR A 23 5.62 2.56 6.34
CA TYR A 23 5.77 3.60 7.34
C TYR A 23 6.93 3.27 8.28
N LEU A 24 7.59 4.32 8.77
CA LEU A 24 8.69 4.22 9.71
C LEU A 24 8.22 4.72 11.07
N ALA A 25 8.27 3.85 12.07
CA ALA A 25 8.02 4.24 13.45
C ALA A 25 9.36 4.55 14.15
N PRO A 26 9.42 5.54 15.05
CA PRO A 26 10.62 5.85 15.81
C PRO A 26 11.18 4.62 16.51
N GLY A 27 12.47 4.34 16.30
CA GLY A 27 13.17 3.21 16.90
C GLY A 27 12.75 1.83 16.36
N LYS A 28 12.03 1.78 15.23
CA LYS A 28 11.70 0.53 14.53
C LYS A 28 12.13 0.61 13.07
N ASP A 29 12.31 -0.56 12.46
CA ASP A 29 12.49 -0.66 11.02
C ASP A 29 11.19 -0.34 10.27
N TRP A 30 11.32 -0.20 8.95
CA TRP A 30 10.20 -0.02 8.04
C TRP A 30 9.17 -1.14 8.21
N GLN A 31 7.92 -0.73 8.42
CA GLN A 31 6.78 -1.62 8.41
C GLN A 31 5.98 -1.43 7.14
N GLU A 32 5.32 -2.49 6.67
CA GLU A 32 4.63 -2.52 5.40
C GLU A 32 3.24 -3.15 5.55
N PHE A 33 2.24 -2.47 4.98
CA PHE A 33 0.89 -2.98 4.80
C PHE A 33 0.57 -3.09 3.31
N ARG A 34 -0.09 -4.18 2.92
CA ARG A 34 -0.53 -4.41 1.54
C ARG A 34 -2.03 -4.64 1.50
N PHE A 35 -2.69 -3.94 0.60
CA PHE A 35 -4.12 -4.04 0.35
C PHE A 35 -4.34 -4.36 -1.12
N TYR A 36 -5.38 -5.17 -1.38
CA TYR A 36 -5.74 -5.61 -2.72
C TYR A 36 -7.24 -5.41 -2.91
N TRP A 37 -7.60 -4.72 -3.97
CA TRP A 37 -8.98 -4.57 -4.42
C TRP A 37 -9.12 -5.14 -5.81
N ILE A 38 -10.14 -5.97 -6.02
CA ILE A 38 -10.54 -6.48 -7.33
C ILE A 38 -11.99 -6.07 -7.52
N TRP A 39 -12.35 -5.58 -8.71
CA TRP A 39 -13.73 -5.25 -9.07
C TRP A 39 -14.17 -5.99 -10.32
N GLU A 40 -15.47 -6.24 -10.47
CA GLU A 40 -15.98 -6.87 -11.68
C GLU A 40 -15.90 -5.90 -12.86
N GLN A 41 -15.50 -6.40 -14.02
CA GLN A 41 -15.70 -5.69 -15.29
C GLN A 41 -17.04 -6.15 -15.86
N ARG A 42 -17.97 -5.20 -15.98
CA ARG A 42 -19.25 -5.41 -16.64
C ARG A 42 -19.08 -5.50 -18.15
#